data_AF-A0A0J9S2F9-F1
#
_entry.id   AF-A0A0J9S2F9-F1
#
_cell.length_a   1.000
_cell.length_b   1.000
_cell.length_c   1.000
_cell.angle_alpha   90.00
_cell.angle_beta   90.00
_cell.angle_gamma   90.00
#
_symmetry.space_group_name_H-M   'P 1'
#
loop_
_entity.id
_entity.type
_entity.pdbx_description
1 polymer ?
#
loop_
_entity_poly.entity_id
_entity_poly.type
_entity_poly.pdbx_seq_one_letter_code
_entity_poly.pdbx_strand_id
1 'polypeptide(L)'
;MTEEKPDYDIFEETEVYETLIHTVEKDYINEATATFCDNIAFPDEYKNQVRVLCRKFVSFFNNLKSNSKFDSSSQAYQKYPQYLNFWIRLQLELQNISKNDMPLLYKHLNGNYEKFDEDRKLQDKLYIINDDDFTSMYMLYQLYKIYNGSLSDYNIECNEFYQLFKENYDKCLYKCYAKGDSKLCDVMKNFKKLYDKEKFPRLNNCKKKLCPLLPELSEYKIIYRSHSENDNIGYQLVQTADNYIRYELPKLTGENNNELKELIWLQYNMPFHYNEEMMKTYMMSVLYQFIVYCNENKKNLKLSLFMKEFIGEYYKKNKTEYQKIFSECKNDPNTQKYCQLHKKCNDEFEQDLSIIKDDSSKYI
;
A
#
# COMPACT_ATOMS: atom_id res chain seq x y z
N MET A 1 -29.58 9.55 6.89
CA MET A 1 -28.67 9.42 5.74
C MET A 1 -27.52 8.55 6.20
N THR A 2 -27.38 7.35 5.65
CA THR A 2 -26.17 6.54 5.82
C THR A 2 -25.04 7.25 5.11
N GLU A 3 -24.01 7.70 5.83
CA GLU A 3 -22.79 8.22 5.23
C GLU A 3 -22.23 7.17 4.26
N GLU A 4 -22.15 7.53 2.99
CA GLU A 4 -21.51 6.71 1.98
C GLU A 4 -20.03 6.58 2.36
N LYS A 5 -19.56 5.34 2.52
CA LYS A 5 -18.17 5.09 2.89
C LYS A 5 -17.26 5.57 1.74
N PRO A 6 -16.13 6.25 2.02
CA PRO A 6 -15.23 6.72 0.98
C PRO A 6 -14.72 5.55 0.14
N ASP A 7 -14.83 5.71 -1.18
CA ASP A 7 -14.19 4.86 -2.17
C ASP A 7 -12.71 5.26 -2.29
N TYR A 8 -11.81 4.28 -2.17
CA TYR A 8 -10.37 4.48 -2.29
C TYR A 8 -9.87 4.31 -3.73
N ASP A 9 -10.66 3.70 -4.61
CA ASP A 9 -10.30 3.39 -6.00
C ASP A 9 -10.41 4.63 -6.90
N ILE A 10 -9.84 5.75 -6.47
CA ILE A 10 -10.00 7.07 -7.09
C ILE A 10 -8.71 7.62 -7.69
N PHE A 11 -7.59 6.90 -7.54
CA PHE A 11 -6.25 7.39 -7.86
C PHE A 11 -5.68 6.89 -9.20
N GLU A 12 -6.44 6.08 -9.94
CA GLU A 12 -5.99 5.54 -11.24
C GLU A 12 -5.62 6.67 -12.23
N GLU A 13 -6.36 7.78 -12.21
CA GLU A 13 -6.12 8.96 -13.07
C GLU A 13 -5.22 10.02 -12.40
N THR A 14 -4.40 9.66 -11.41
CA THR A 14 -3.50 10.59 -10.68
C THR A 14 -2.69 11.49 -11.62
N GLU A 15 -2.18 10.94 -12.72
CA GLU A 15 -1.45 11.71 -13.73
C GLU A 15 -2.24 12.90 -14.29
N VAL A 16 -3.53 12.68 -14.57
CA VAL A 16 -4.44 13.69 -15.12
C VAL A 16 -4.75 14.73 -14.06
N TYR A 17 -5.02 14.28 -12.83
CA TYR A 17 -5.28 15.17 -11.71
C TYR A 17 -4.09 16.11 -11.43
N GLU A 18 -2.86 15.59 -11.37
CA GLU A 18 -1.67 16.41 -11.15
C GLU A 18 -1.47 17.43 -12.29
N THR A 19 -1.70 17.01 -13.55
CA THR A 19 -1.63 17.91 -14.70
C THR A 19 -2.63 19.06 -14.59
N LEU A 20 -3.88 18.77 -14.21
CA LEU A 20 -4.92 19.79 -14.02
C LEU A 20 -4.64 20.69 -12.82
N ILE A 21 -4.09 20.17 -11.72
CA ILE A 21 -3.67 20.96 -10.56
C ILE A 21 -2.63 22.01 -10.98
N HIS A 22 -1.66 21.67 -11.82
CA HIS A 22 -0.69 22.64 -12.33
C HIS A 22 -1.31 23.77 -13.16
N THR A 23 -2.38 23.49 -13.90
CA THR A 23 -3.17 24.52 -14.60
C THR A 23 -3.92 25.42 -13.59
N VAL A 24 -4.57 24.81 -12.61
CA VAL A 24 -5.33 25.52 -11.56
C VAL A 24 -4.45 26.52 -10.80
N GLU A 25 -3.20 26.17 -10.51
CA GLU A 25 -2.24 27.07 -9.84
C GLU A 25 -2.03 28.42 -10.56
N LYS A 26 -2.26 28.45 -11.88
CA LYS A 26 -2.10 29.66 -12.71
C LYS A 26 -3.43 30.38 -12.93
N ASP A 27 -4.52 29.63 -13.12
CA ASP A 27 -5.74 30.18 -13.70
C ASP A 27 -6.85 30.48 -12.68
N TYR A 28 -6.74 29.99 -11.43
CA TYR A 28 -7.80 30.13 -10.41
C TYR A 28 -8.23 31.57 -10.13
N ILE A 29 -7.37 32.56 -10.36
CA ILE A 29 -7.65 33.99 -10.14
C ILE A 29 -8.76 34.46 -11.09
N ASN A 30 -8.80 33.92 -12.31
CA ASN A 30 -9.73 34.32 -13.36
C ASN A 30 -11.05 33.52 -13.32
N GLU A 31 -11.24 32.64 -12.35
CA GLU A 31 -12.43 31.80 -12.23
C GLU A 31 -13.64 32.64 -11.78
N ALA A 32 -14.48 33.03 -12.74
CA ALA A 32 -15.64 33.88 -12.52
C ALA A 32 -16.71 33.20 -11.64
N THR A 33 -16.86 31.88 -11.75
CA THR A 33 -17.82 31.11 -10.96
C THR A 33 -17.40 31.01 -9.48
N ALA A 34 -16.15 31.36 -9.15
CA ALA A 34 -15.61 31.33 -7.79
C ALA A 34 -15.72 32.65 -7.01
N THR A 35 -16.38 33.69 -7.55
CA THR A 35 -16.51 35.00 -6.86
C THR A 35 -17.14 34.91 -5.47
N PHE A 36 -17.99 33.91 -5.22
CA PHE A 36 -18.57 33.68 -3.90
C PHE A 36 -17.52 33.29 -2.83
N CYS A 37 -16.34 32.81 -3.22
CA CYS A 37 -15.25 32.47 -2.32
C CYS A 37 -14.72 33.70 -1.56
N ASP A 38 -14.83 34.90 -2.12
CA ASP A 38 -14.32 36.13 -1.49
C ASP A 38 -15.06 36.46 -0.19
N ASN A 39 -16.30 35.97 -0.06
CA ASN A 39 -17.19 36.21 1.07
C ASN A 39 -17.18 35.07 2.10
N ILE A 40 -16.23 34.13 2.03
CA ILE A 40 -16.14 33.06 3.03
C ILE A 40 -15.89 33.63 4.44
N ALA A 41 -16.70 33.15 5.40
CA ALA A 41 -16.51 33.40 6.82
C ALA A 41 -15.53 32.36 7.37
N PHE A 42 -14.35 32.82 7.80
CA PHE A 42 -13.26 31.98 8.31
C PHE A 42 -12.42 32.79 9.32
N PRO A 43 -11.76 32.14 10.31
CA PRO A 43 -10.77 32.80 11.16
C PRO A 43 -9.78 33.68 10.40
N ASP A 44 -9.53 34.89 10.89
CA ASP A 44 -8.76 35.91 10.17
C ASP A 44 -7.33 35.47 9.83
N GLU A 45 -6.72 34.63 10.68
CA GLU A 45 -5.38 34.04 10.46
C GLU A 45 -5.28 33.29 9.13
N TYR A 46 -6.32 32.53 8.76
CA TYR A 46 -6.31 31.63 7.60
C TYR A 46 -7.20 32.12 6.45
N LYS A 47 -7.97 33.18 6.66
CA LYS A 47 -9.02 33.65 5.74
C LYS A 47 -8.53 33.83 4.31
N ASN A 48 -7.36 34.44 4.11
CA ASN A 48 -6.81 34.65 2.77
C ASN A 48 -6.38 33.34 2.10
N GLN A 49 -5.76 32.42 2.85
CA GLN A 49 -5.35 31.11 2.33
C GLN A 49 -6.57 30.28 1.91
N VAL A 50 -7.62 30.28 2.75
CA VAL A 50 -8.86 29.55 2.48
C VAL A 50 -9.66 30.15 1.32
N ARG A 51 -9.65 31.49 1.15
CA ARG A 51 -10.22 32.14 -0.05
C ARG A 51 -9.56 31.65 -1.33
N VAL A 52 -8.23 31.61 -1.33
CA VAL A 52 -7.45 31.09 -2.46
C VAL A 52 -7.77 29.62 -2.70
N LEU A 53 -7.80 28.79 -1.65
CA LEU A 53 -8.13 27.38 -1.76
C LEU A 53 -9.55 27.14 -2.31
N CYS A 54 -10.54 27.91 -1.86
CA CYS A 54 -11.90 27.87 -2.38
C CYS A 54 -11.94 28.16 -3.89
N ARG A 55 -11.22 29.20 -4.35
CA ARG A 55 -11.13 29.53 -5.78
C ARG A 55 -10.43 28.43 -6.58
N LYS A 56 -9.33 27.88 -6.05
CA LYS A 56 -8.64 26.73 -6.65
C LYS A 56 -9.55 25.51 -6.75
N PHE A 57 -10.36 25.23 -5.73
CA PHE A 57 -11.32 24.12 -5.75
C PHE A 57 -12.32 24.26 -6.90
N VAL A 58 -12.93 25.43 -7.03
CA VAL A 58 -13.92 25.70 -8.09
C VAL A 58 -13.28 25.58 -9.47
N SER A 59 -12.11 26.21 -9.66
CA SER A 59 -11.35 26.10 -10.91
C SER A 59 -10.96 24.65 -11.23
N PHE A 60 -10.56 23.88 -10.21
CA PHE A 60 -10.21 22.48 -10.39
C PHE A 60 -11.42 21.63 -10.79
N PHE A 61 -12.57 21.84 -10.14
CA PHE A 61 -13.82 21.20 -10.54
C PHE A 61 -14.20 21.51 -12.00
N ASN A 62 -14.13 22.77 -12.42
CA ASN A 62 -14.46 23.18 -13.78
C ASN A 62 -13.51 22.56 -14.81
N ASN A 63 -12.21 22.50 -14.50
CA ASN A 63 -11.20 21.85 -15.32
C ASN A 63 -11.41 20.34 -15.43
N LEU A 64 -11.80 19.67 -14.34
CA LEU A 64 -12.16 18.25 -14.36
C LEU A 64 -13.38 18.01 -15.23
N LYS A 65 -14.44 18.81 -15.02
CA LYS A 65 -15.70 18.71 -15.77
C LYS A 65 -15.51 18.93 -17.27
N SER A 66 -14.62 19.83 -17.66
CA SER A 66 -14.38 20.18 -19.07
C SER A 66 -13.38 19.25 -19.77
N ASN A 67 -12.72 18.35 -19.04
CA ASN A 67 -11.72 17.45 -19.59
C ASN A 67 -12.38 16.18 -20.13
N SER A 68 -12.09 15.83 -21.40
CA SER A 68 -12.72 14.72 -22.12
C SER A 68 -12.51 13.34 -21.49
N LYS A 69 -11.49 13.15 -20.64
CA LYS A 69 -11.34 11.91 -19.86
C LYS A 69 -12.48 11.69 -18.87
N PHE A 70 -13.12 12.77 -18.43
CA PHE A 70 -14.24 12.77 -17.51
C PHE A 70 -15.55 13.02 -18.25
N ASP A 71 -15.71 12.51 -19.48
CA ASP A 71 -17.02 12.50 -20.13
C ASP A 71 -18.05 11.73 -19.29
N SER A 72 -19.32 12.15 -19.34
CA SER A 72 -20.38 11.65 -18.45
C SER A 72 -20.57 10.12 -18.41
N SER A 73 -20.14 9.41 -19.47
CA SER A 73 -20.16 7.96 -19.59
C SER A 73 -18.95 7.24 -19.00
N SER A 74 -17.89 7.95 -18.57
CA SER A 74 -16.65 7.35 -18.09
C SER A 74 -16.72 6.98 -16.61
N GLN A 75 -16.03 5.91 -16.22
CA GLN A 75 -15.91 5.53 -14.80
C GLN A 75 -15.16 6.62 -14.00
N ALA A 76 -14.18 7.29 -14.64
CA ALA A 76 -13.46 8.41 -14.06
C ALA A 76 -14.39 9.58 -13.73
N TYR A 77 -15.41 9.87 -14.57
CA TYR A 77 -16.42 10.89 -14.30
C TYR A 77 -17.21 10.63 -13.01
N GLN A 78 -17.40 9.36 -12.64
CA GLN A 78 -18.09 9.02 -11.39
C GLN A 78 -17.20 9.21 -10.15
N LYS A 79 -15.87 9.12 -10.32
CA LYS A 79 -14.90 9.08 -9.22
C LYS A 79 -14.33 10.44 -8.82
N TYR A 80 -14.24 11.41 -9.74
CA TYR A 80 -13.57 12.67 -9.42
C TYR A 80 -14.21 13.51 -8.27
N PRO A 81 -15.53 13.45 -7.96
CA PRO A 81 -16.06 14.11 -6.76
C PRO A 81 -15.38 13.61 -5.48
N GLN A 82 -15.11 12.31 -5.40
CA GLN A 82 -14.41 11.70 -4.28
C GLN A 82 -12.94 12.13 -4.24
N TYR A 83 -12.29 12.25 -5.41
CA TYR A 83 -10.95 12.82 -5.50
C TYR A 83 -10.91 14.29 -5.04
N LEU A 84 -11.93 15.09 -5.34
CA LEU A 84 -12.03 16.47 -4.88
C LEU A 84 -12.12 16.57 -3.35
N ASN A 85 -12.88 15.69 -2.69
CA ASN A 85 -12.91 15.60 -1.22
C ASN A 85 -11.54 15.25 -0.63
N PHE A 86 -10.83 14.30 -1.25
CA PHE A 86 -9.46 13.96 -0.86
C PHE A 86 -8.51 15.16 -1.05
N TRP A 87 -8.53 15.77 -2.23
CA TRP A 87 -7.64 16.86 -2.59
C TRP A 87 -7.84 18.08 -1.69
N ILE A 88 -9.08 18.52 -1.45
CA ILE A 88 -9.33 19.69 -0.60
C ILE A 88 -8.94 19.42 0.85
N ARG A 89 -9.17 18.20 1.38
CA ARG A 89 -8.67 17.82 2.71
C ARG A 89 -7.14 17.88 2.76
N LEU A 90 -6.45 17.32 1.76
CA LEU A 90 -4.99 17.37 1.68
C LEU A 90 -4.47 18.81 1.67
N GLN A 91 -5.10 19.71 0.91
CA GLN A 91 -4.71 21.12 0.87
C GLN A 91 -4.90 21.83 2.22
N LEU A 92 -5.99 21.52 2.94
CA LEU A 92 -6.23 22.05 4.28
C LEU A 92 -5.17 21.58 5.29
N GLU A 93 -4.77 20.30 5.24
CA GLU A 93 -3.71 19.77 6.10
C GLU A 93 -2.34 20.38 5.78
N LEU A 94 -1.99 20.54 4.50
CA LEU A 94 -0.74 21.18 4.08
C LEU A 94 -0.63 22.65 4.52
N GLN A 95 -1.77 23.32 4.70
CA GLN A 95 -1.87 24.69 5.21
C GLN A 95 -1.99 24.75 6.74
N ASN A 96 -1.90 23.61 7.43
CA ASN A 96 -2.09 23.49 8.89
C ASN A 96 -3.43 24.04 9.39
N ILE A 97 -4.48 23.96 8.57
CA ILE A 97 -5.83 24.37 8.98
C ILE A 97 -6.35 23.38 10.03
N SER A 98 -6.83 23.92 11.15
CA SER A 98 -7.41 23.11 12.23
C SER A 98 -8.59 22.28 11.75
N LYS A 99 -8.69 21.04 12.25
CA LYS A 99 -9.83 20.15 12.01
C LYS A 99 -11.17 20.77 12.40
N ASN A 100 -11.18 21.67 13.38
CA ASN A 100 -12.39 22.39 13.81
C ASN A 100 -12.85 23.43 12.77
N ASP A 101 -11.93 23.95 11.97
CA ASP A 101 -12.21 25.00 10.98
C ASP A 101 -12.46 24.44 9.57
N MET A 102 -11.97 23.23 9.26
CA MET A 102 -12.23 22.55 7.98
C MET A 102 -13.72 22.56 7.57
N PRO A 103 -14.70 22.28 8.47
CA PRO A 103 -16.12 22.31 8.13
C PRO A 103 -16.63 23.63 7.57
N LEU A 104 -15.99 24.76 7.89
CA LEU A 104 -16.42 26.07 7.40
C LEU A 104 -16.28 26.16 5.87
N LEU A 105 -15.17 25.67 5.31
CA LEU A 105 -14.95 25.67 3.85
C LEU A 105 -15.91 24.71 3.15
N TYR A 106 -16.08 23.49 3.67
CA TYR A 106 -17.02 22.52 3.09
C TYR A 106 -18.46 23.03 3.11
N LYS A 107 -18.90 23.63 4.23
CA LYS A 107 -20.23 24.26 4.32
C LYS A 107 -20.38 25.41 3.33
N HIS A 108 -19.34 26.21 3.14
CA HIS A 108 -19.35 27.32 2.18
C HIS A 108 -19.48 26.81 0.74
N LEU A 109 -18.72 25.79 0.36
CA LEU A 109 -18.81 25.15 -0.96
C LEU A 109 -20.18 24.49 -1.18
N ASN A 110 -20.66 23.69 -0.21
CA ASN A 110 -21.99 23.08 -0.27
C ASN A 110 -23.13 24.11 -0.31
N GLY A 111 -22.98 25.26 0.34
CA GLY A 111 -24.00 26.32 0.29
C GLY A 111 -24.02 27.10 -1.03
N ASN A 112 -23.01 26.91 -1.89
CA ASN A 112 -22.82 27.69 -3.11
C ASN A 112 -22.57 26.81 -4.36
N TYR A 113 -22.76 25.49 -4.28
CA TYR A 113 -22.40 24.58 -5.39
C TYR A 113 -23.10 24.96 -6.71
N GLU A 114 -24.36 25.40 -6.65
CA GLU A 114 -25.14 25.82 -7.84
C GLU A 114 -24.48 26.97 -8.62
N LYS A 115 -23.55 27.74 -8.02
CA LYS A 115 -22.83 28.82 -8.70
C LYS A 115 -21.75 28.34 -9.67
N PHE A 116 -21.29 27.11 -9.52
CA PHE A 116 -20.21 26.54 -10.33
C PHE A 116 -20.48 25.12 -10.84
N ASP A 117 -21.51 24.45 -10.32
CA ASP A 117 -21.92 23.10 -10.68
C ASP A 117 -23.40 23.07 -11.05
N GLU A 118 -23.72 23.65 -12.22
CA GLU A 118 -25.09 23.72 -12.75
C GLU A 118 -25.72 22.33 -12.92
N ASP A 119 -24.90 21.31 -13.21
CA ASP A 119 -25.34 19.91 -13.39
C ASP A 119 -25.52 19.18 -12.06
N ARG A 120 -25.26 19.86 -10.93
CA ARG A 120 -25.44 19.35 -9.56
C ARG A 120 -24.67 18.06 -9.30
N LYS A 121 -23.53 17.87 -9.94
CA LYS A 121 -22.68 16.68 -9.80
C LYS A 121 -22.13 16.50 -8.39
N LEU A 122 -21.84 17.59 -7.69
CA LEU A 122 -21.33 17.67 -6.31
C LEU A 122 -22.44 17.81 -5.27
N GLN A 123 -23.71 17.92 -5.68
CA GLN A 123 -24.83 18.00 -4.75
C GLN A 123 -24.80 16.82 -3.78
N ASP A 124 -24.78 17.13 -2.48
CA ASP A 124 -24.69 16.18 -1.38
C ASP A 124 -23.46 15.25 -1.39
N LYS A 125 -22.42 15.58 -2.17
CA LYS A 125 -21.18 14.78 -2.29
C LYS A 125 -19.94 15.40 -1.68
N LEU A 126 -19.98 16.66 -1.22
CA LEU A 126 -18.84 17.26 -0.53
C LEU A 126 -18.89 16.95 0.95
N TYR A 127 -17.87 16.26 1.44
CA TYR A 127 -17.76 15.87 2.84
C TYR A 127 -16.30 15.73 3.26
N ILE A 128 -16.07 15.87 4.57
CA ILE A 128 -14.74 15.71 5.16
C ILE A 128 -14.50 14.21 5.35
N ILE A 129 -13.53 13.65 4.63
CA ILE A 129 -13.07 12.27 4.86
C ILE A 129 -12.57 12.16 6.30
N ASN A 130 -12.84 11.08 7.03
CA ASN A 130 -12.33 10.89 8.39
C ASN A 130 -10.84 10.52 8.42
N ASP A 131 -10.17 10.66 9.57
CA ASP A 131 -8.71 10.52 9.70
C ASP A 131 -8.15 9.17 9.26
N ASP A 132 -8.82 8.08 9.63
CA ASP A 132 -8.37 6.74 9.29
C ASP A 132 -8.45 6.51 7.78
N ASP A 133 -9.59 6.88 7.17
CA ASP A 133 -9.80 6.74 5.74
C ASP A 133 -8.83 7.62 4.94
N PHE A 134 -8.63 8.87 5.35
CA PHE A 134 -7.70 9.78 4.67
C PHE A 134 -6.24 9.35 4.80
N THR A 135 -5.83 8.82 5.96
CA THR A 135 -4.47 8.29 6.11
C THR A 135 -4.21 7.22 5.06
N SER A 136 -5.15 6.30 4.87
CA SER A 136 -5.03 5.23 3.87
C SER A 136 -5.09 5.76 2.44
N MET A 137 -6.00 6.70 2.16
CA MET A 137 -6.09 7.35 0.85
C MET A 137 -4.82 8.15 0.52
N TYR A 138 -4.21 8.83 1.49
CA TYR A 138 -2.95 9.55 1.31
C TYR A 138 -1.80 8.60 0.97
N MET A 139 -1.72 7.43 1.63
CA MET A 139 -0.73 6.40 1.29
C MET A 139 -0.88 5.91 -0.16
N LEU A 140 -2.12 5.67 -0.60
CA LEU A 140 -2.43 5.32 -1.99
C LEU A 140 -2.06 6.45 -2.96
N TYR A 141 -2.43 7.70 -2.64
CA TYR A 141 -2.05 8.86 -3.45
C TYR A 141 -0.53 8.93 -3.68
N GLN A 142 0.28 8.77 -2.62
CA GLN A 142 1.73 8.74 -2.75
C GLN A 142 2.23 7.59 -3.63
N LEU A 143 1.67 6.38 -3.47
CA LEU A 143 2.01 5.23 -4.29
C LEU A 143 1.70 5.47 -5.79
N TYR A 144 0.50 5.97 -6.11
CA TYR A 144 0.10 6.27 -7.48
C TYR A 144 0.91 7.43 -8.09
N LYS A 145 1.28 8.42 -7.27
CA LYS A 145 2.14 9.53 -7.69
C LYS A 145 3.55 9.06 -8.05
N ILE A 146 4.14 8.15 -7.27
CA ILE A 146 5.44 7.56 -7.57
C ILE A 146 5.36 6.67 -8.80
N TYR A 147 4.32 5.83 -8.89
CA TYR A 147 4.08 4.96 -10.05
C TYR A 147 3.99 5.73 -11.38
N ASN A 148 3.23 6.83 -11.39
CA ASN A 148 3.05 7.69 -12.57
C ASN A 148 4.16 8.74 -12.74
N GLY A 149 5.13 8.81 -11.82
CA GLY A 149 6.18 9.82 -11.82
C GLY A 149 7.38 9.44 -12.69
N SER A 150 8.29 10.40 -12.86
CA SER A 150 9.56 10.26 -13.56
C SER A 150 10.76 10.53 -12.65
N LEU A 151 11.96 10.13 -13.06
CA LEU A 151 13.19 10.42 -12.30
C LEU A 151 13.38 11.93 -12.05
N SER A 152 13.02 12.76 -13.03
CA SER A 152 13.12 14.22 -12.93
C SER A 152 12.16 14.82 -11.92
N ASP A 153 10.99 14.21 -11.71
CA ASP A 153 10.00 14.72 -10.74
C ASP A 153 10.53 14.62 -9.30
N TYR A 154 11.44 13.68 -9.06
CA TYR A 154 12.04 13.44 -7.75
C TYR A 154 13.51 13.87 -7.66
N ASN A 155 14.16 14.15 -8.79
CA ASN A 155 15.60 14.42 -8.90
C ASN A 155 16.44 13.28 -8.28
N ILE A 156 16.12 12.03 -8.64
CA ILE A 156 16.76 10.83 -8.09
C ILE A 156 17.27 9.88 -9.17
N GLU A 157 18.17 8.98 -8.79
CA GLU A 157 18.62 7.88 -9.65
C GLU A 157 17.68 6.65 -9.59
N CYS A 158 17.87 5.69 -10.49
CA CYS A 158 17.01 4.50 -10.58
C CYS A 158 16.92 3.69 -9.27
N ASN A 159 18.04 3.49 -8.56
CA ASN A 159 18.03 2.71 -7.32
C ASN A 159 17.23 3.41 -6.21
N GLU A 160 17.39 4.72 -6.10
CA GLU A 160 16.63 5.55 -5.16
C GLU A 160 15.14 5.56 -5.51
N PHE A 161 14.80 5.63 -6.79
CA PHE A 161 13.40 5.53 -7.25
C PHE A 161 12.76 4.20 -6.84
N TYR A 162 13.46 3.08 -7.08
CA TYR A 162 12.94 1.77 -6.72
C TYR A 162 12.81 1.58 -5.21
N GLN A 163 13.74 2.14 -4.42
CA GLN A 163 13.66 2.16 -2.97
C GLN A 163 12.48 3.00 -2.48
N LEU A 164 12.26 4.18 -3.07
CA LEU A 164 11.11 5.03 -2.76
C LEU A 164 9.78 4.34 -3.08
N PHE A 165 9.69 3.66 -4.23
CA PHE A 165 8.52 2.89 -4.59
C PHE A 165 8.29 1.72 -3.63
N LYS A 166 9.35 0.97 -3.28
CA LYS A 166 9.30 -0.10 -2.28
C LYS A 166 8.71 0.39 -0.96
N GLU A 167 9.24 1.49 -0.43
CA GLU A 167 8.80 2.03 0.85
C GLU A 167 7.32 2.41 0.85
N ASN A 168 6.81 2.99 -0.25
CA ASN A 168 5.40 3.38 -0.33
C ASN A 168 4.48 2.18 -0.59
N TYR A 169 4.90 1.24 -1.42
CA TYR A 169 4.16 -0.01 -1.66
C TYR A 169 4.04 -0.84 -0.38
N ASP A 170 5.15 -1.07 0.32
CA ASP A 170 5.18 -1.89 1.54
C ASP A 170 4.42 -1.23 2.69
N LYS A 171 4.44 0.11 2.78
CA LYS A 171 3.58 0.86 3.71
C LYS A 171 2.10 0.56 3.47
N CYS A 172 1.67 0.58 2.21
CA CYS A 172 0.30 0.22 1.86
C CYS A 172 0.02 -1.25 2.21
N LEU A 173 0.91 -2.16 1.84
CA LEU A 173 0.79 -3.59 2.14
C LEU A 173 0.64 -3.86 3.65
N TYR A 174 1.45 -3.19 4.47
CA TYR A 174 1.37 -3.26 5.92
C TYR A 174 0.04 -2.72 6.47
N LYS A 175 -0.42 -1.55 6.00
CA LYS A 175 -1.73 -1.00 6.41
C LYS A 175 -2.88 -1.93 6.01
N CYS A 176 -2.81 -2.57 4.85
CA CYS A 176 -3.76 -3.57 4.41
C CYS A 176 -3.75 -4.81 5.33
N TYR A 177 -2.66 -5.55 5.39
CA TYR A 177 -2.66 -6.89 6.02
C TYR A 177 -2.41 -6.86 7.53
N ALA A 178 -1.47 -6.04 8.00
CA ALA A 178 -1.09 -6.01 9.41
C ALA A 178 -2.08 -5.19 10.26
N LYS A 179 -2.60 -4.09 9.71
CA LYS A 179 -3.60 -3.23 10.37
C LYS A 179 -5.04 -3.55 9.97
N GLY A 180 -5.26 -4.41 8.98
CA GLY A 180 -6.58 -4.90 8.59
C GLY A 180 -7.45 -3.91 7.82
N ASP A 181 -6.84 -2.99 7.05
CA ASP A 181 -7.59 -2.06 6.19
C ASP A 181 -8.04 -2.75 4.90
N SER A 182 -9.19 -3.42 4.98
CA SER A 182 -9.79 -4.15 3.85
C SER A 182 -10.01 -3.30 2.59
N LYS A 183 -10.41 -2.03 2.72
CA LYS A 183 -10.62 -1.14 1.56
C LYS A 183 -9.30 -0.89 0.83
N LEU A 184 -8.24 -0.62 1.59
CA LEU A 184 -6.90 -0.45 1.03
C LEU A 184 -6.41 -1.75 0.38
N CYS A 185 -6.70 -2.92 0.97
CA CYS A 185 -6.37 -4.22 0.37
C CYS A 185 -7.01 -4.40 -1.01
N ASP A 186 -8.28 -4.02 -1.17
CA ASP A 186 -8.99 -4.16 -2.44
C ASP A 186 -8.37 -3.28 -3.53
N VAL A 187 -8.03 -2.02 -3.19
CA VAL A 187 -7.32 -1.13 -4.13
C VAL A 187 -5.92 -1.64 -4.46
N MET A 188 -5.18 -2.22 -3.49
CA MET A 188 -3.85 -2.78 -3.75
C MET A 188 -3.89 -3.93 -4.77
N LYS A 189 -4.96 -4.74 -4.80
CA LYS A 189 -5.16 -5.76 -5.85
C LYS A 189 -5.37 -5.12 -7.22
N ASN A 190 -6.15 -4.04 -7.30
CA ASN A 190 -6.35 -3.30 -8.55
C ASN A 190 -5.07 -2.60 -9.01
N PHE A 191 -4.33 -1.99 -8.09
CA PHE A 191 -3.03 -1.38 -8.36
C PHE A 191 -2.04 -2.40 -8.94
N LYS A 192 -1.98 -3.63 -8.40
CA LYS A 192 -1.15 -4.69 -8.99
C LYS A 192 -1.53 -4.98 -10.44
N LYS A 193 -2.83 -5.13 -10.74
CA LYS A 193 -3.31 -5.34 -12.12
C LYS A 193 -2.93 -4.19 -13.05
N LEU A 194 -2.97 -2.95 -12.55
CA LEU A 194 -2.51 -1.77 -13.29
C LEU A 194 -1.00 -1.85 -13.56
N TYR A 195 -0.20 -2.11 -12.52
CA TYR A 195 1.25 -2.24 -12.62
C TYR A 195 1.70 -3.37 -13.56
N ASP A 196 1.01 -4.51 -13.53
CA ASP A 196 1.33 -5.66 -14.38
C ASP A 196 1.03 -5.39 -15.87
N LYS A 197 0.09 -4.48 -16.19
CA LYS A 197 -0.15 -4.02 -17.57
C LYS A 197 0.99 -3.13 -18.06
N GLU A 198 1.41 -2.18 -17.24
CA GLU A 198 2.46 -1.23 -17.59
C GLU A 198 3.31 -0.88 -16.37
N LYS A 199 4.55 -1.35 -16.38
CA LYS A 199 5.48 -1.07 -15.27
C LYS A 199 6.09 0.30 -15.42
N PHE A 200 5.75 1.21 -14.52
CA PHE A 200 6.32 2.56 -14.43
C PHE A 200 6.24 3.33 -15.76
N PRO A 201 5.05 3.78 -16.17
CA PRO A 201 4.78 4.34 -17.51
C PRO A 201 5.72 5.47 -17.94
N ARG A 202 6.21 6.26 -16.98
CA ARG A 202 7.07 7.43 -17.25
C ARG A 202 8.54 7.27 -16.83
N LEU A 203 8.95 6.08 -16.39
CA LEU A 203 10.32 5.82 -15.94
C LEU A 203 11.25 5.58 -17.13
N ASN A 204 11.83 6.66 -17.64
CA ASN A 204 12.84 6.61 -18.69
C ASN A 204 14.24 6.33 -18.13
N ASN A 205 15.12 5.74 -18.94
CA ASN A 205 16.57 5.55 -18.65
C ASN A 205 16.96 4.52 -17.58
N CYS A 206 16.01 3.94 -16.85
CA CYS A 206 16.29 2.76 -16.02
C CYS A 206 16.32 1.49 -16.86
N LYS A 207 17.26 0.58 -16.57
CA LYS A 207 17.33 -0.71 -17.28
C LYS A 207 16.04 -1.49 -17.01
N LYS A 208 15.20 -1.68 -18.04
CA LYS A 208 13.92 -2.44 -17.96
C LYS A 208 14.05 -3.84 -17.33
N LYS A 209 15.23 -4.47 -17.41
CA LYS A 209 15.53 -5.76 -16.74
C LYS A 209 15.47 -5.69 -15.20
N LEU A 210 15.39 -4.50 -14.61
CA LEU A 210 15.26 -4.27 -13.17
C LEU A 210 13.80 -4.08 -12.72
N CYS A 211 12.80 -4.06 -13.60
CA CYS A 211 11.40 -3.88 -13.19
C CYS A 211 10.81 -5.22 -12.74
N PRO A 212 10.76 -5.54 -11.43
CA PRO A 212 10.34 -6.85 -10.96
C PRO A 212 8.84 -7.00 -11.09
N LEU A 213 8.36 -8.22 -10.87
CA LEU A 213 6.94 -8.47 -10.72
C LEU A 213 6.54 -8.09 -9.29
N LEU A 214 5.37 -7.48 -9.14
CA LEU A 214 4.77 -7.39 -7.81
C LEU A 214 4.33 -8.79 -7.41
N PRO A 215 4.60 -9.21 -6.16
CA PRO A 215 4.19 -10.53 -5.68
C PRO A 215 2.67 -10.69 -5.76
N GLU A 216 2.22 -11.93 -5.95
CA GLU A 216 0.80 -12.23 -5.92
C GLU A 216 0.22 -11.91 -4.54
N LEU A 217 -0.89 -11.17 -4.54
CA LEU A 217 -1.59 -10.79 -3.32
C LEU A 217 -2.72 -11.78 -3.06
N SER A 218 -2.68 -12.40 -1.89
CA SER A 218 -3.76 -13.26 -1.40
C SER A 218 -5.01 -12.45 -1.07
N GLU A 219 -6.12 -13.14 -0.83
CA GLU A 219 -7.29 -12.48 -0.26
C GLU A 219 -7.01 -12.08 1.19
N TYR A 220 -7.32 -10.83 1.54
CA TYR A 220 -7.28 -10.41 2.93
C TYR A 220 -8.22 -11.27 3.77
N LYS A 221 -7.66 -11.99 4.72
CA LYS A 221 -8.43 -12.75 5.70
C LYS A 221 -8.57 -11.90 6.95
N ILE A 222 -9.81 -11.65 7.38
CA ILE A 222 -10.05 -11.04 8.67
C ILE A 222 -9.52 -12.01 9.73
N ILE A 223 -8.52 -11.57 10.47
CA ILE A 223 -7.98 -12.36 11.57
C ILE A 223 -8.88 -12.11 12.78
N TYR A 224 -9.86 -12.99 12.98
CA TYR A 224 -10.66 -12.96 14.19
C TYR A 224 -9.77 -13.29 15.38
N ARG A 225 -9.94 -12.54 16.48
CA ARG A 225 -9.46 -12.93 17.81
C ARG A 225 -10.33 -14.07 18.35
N SER A 226 -10.49 -15.15 17.60
CA SER A 226 -11.24 -16.32 18.06
C SER A 226 -10.34 -17.18 18.96
N HIS A 227 -10.98 -17.94 19.85
CA HIS A 227 -10.32 -18.84 20.79
C HIS A 227 -10.03 -20.23 20.16
N SER A 228 -10.19 -20.40 18.85
CA SER A 228 -9.95 -21.68 18.18
C SER A 228 -8.47 -21.86 17.87
N GLU A 229 -7.88 -22.94 18.39
CA GLU A 229 -6.43 -23.18 18.38
C GLU A 229 -5.75 -23.29 17.02
N ASN A 230 -6.52 -23.38 15.93
CA ASN A 230 -6.02 -23.78 14.61
C ASN A 230 -5.91 -22.64 13.59
N ASP A 231 -6.53 -21.48 13.84
CA ASP A 231 -6.60 -20.43 12.81
C ASP A 231 -5.59 -19.30 13.11
N ASN A 232 -4.64 -19.11 12.19
CA ASN A 232 -3.64 -18.02 12.18
C ASN A 232 -2.65 -18.07 13.36
N ILE A 233 -2.10 -19.26 13.66
CA ILE A 233 -1.08 -19.41 14.72
C ILE A 233 0.15 -18.55 14.43
N GLY A 234 0.55 -18.39 13.17
CA GLY A 234 1.65 -17.50 12.79
C GLY A 234 1.40 -16.07 13.28
N TYR A 235 0.21 -15.52 13.03
CA TYR A 235 -0.14 -14.16 13.46
C TYR A 235 -0.03 -13.99 14.98
N GLN A 236 -0.36 -15.02 15.75
CA GLN A 236 -0.22 -15.00 17.21
C GLN A 236 1.25 -14.95 17.65
N LEU A 237 2.17 -15.58 16.91
CA LEU A 237 3.61 -15.54 17.20
C LEU A 237 4.23 -14.16 17.03
N VAL A 238 3.65 -13.31 16.17
CA VAL A 238 4.20 -11.97 15.86
C VAL A 238 3.50 -10.82 16.57
N GLN A 239 2.36 -11.07 17.22
CA GLN A 239 1.62 -10.07 17.99
C GLN A 239 2.35 -9.64 19.28
N THR A 240 2.22 -8.36 19.59
CA THR A 240 2.89 -7.71 20.73
C THR A 240 2.08 -7.75 22.03
N ALA A 241 0.75 -7.85 21.97
CA ALA A 241 -0.09 -7.86 23.16
C ALA A 241 0.06 -9.19 23.95
N ASP A 242 0.18 -9.10 25.28
CA ASP A 242 0.42 -10.25 26.18
C ASP A 242 -0.86 -10.99 26.62
N ASN A 243 -2.03 -10.60 26.10
CA ASN A 243 -3.31 -10.94 26.70
C ASN A 243 -4.01 -12.19 26.13
N TYR A 244 -3.34 -13.05 25.34
CA TYR A 244 -3.97 -14.25 24.78
C TYR A 244 -3.13 -15.53 24.90
N ILE A 245 -3.88 -16.64 24.89
CA ILE A 245 -3.50 -18.02 25.20
C ILE A 245 -2.19 -18.37 24.51
N ARG A 246 -1.12 -18.45 25.30
CA ARG A 246 0.16 -19.00 24.88
C ARG A 246 -0.06 -20.48 24.59
N TYR A 247 0.01 -20.88 23.32
CA TYR A 247 0.19 -22.28 22.92
C TYR A 247 1.59 -22.82 23.30
N GLU A 248 2.17 -22.32 24.40
CA GLU A 248 3.54 -22.52 24.86
C GLU A 248 4.64 -22.16 23.83
N LEU A 249 4.28 -21.75 22.62
CA LEU A 249 5.23 -21.33 21.59
C LEU A 249 5.76 -19.93 21.89
N PRO A 250 7.10 -19.75 21.95
CA PRO A 250 7.70 -18.44 22.12
C PRO A 250 7.35 -17.50 20.96
N LYS A 251 7.10 -16.23 21.27
CA LYS A 251 6.91 -15.16 20.28
C LYS A 251 8.15 -15.03 19.40
N LEU A 252 7.96 -14.57 18.17
CA LEU A 252 9.04 -14.15 17.27
C LEU A 252 9.54 -12.77 17.70
N THR A 253 10.37 -12.73 18.74
CA THR A 253 10.84 -11.47 19.38
C THR A 253 12.28 -11.08 19.06
N GLY A 254 13.07 -11.95 18.40
CA GLY A 254 14.47 -11.68 18.08
C GLY A 254 14.67 -10.85 16.81
N GLU A 255 15.67 -9.97 16.82
CA GLU A 255 16.16 -9.22 15.63
C GLU A 255 16.57 -10.17 14.49
N ASN A 256 16.90 -11.43 14.81
CA ASN A 256 17.30 -12.44 13.83
C ASN A 256 16.12 -13.04 13.03
N ASN A 257 14.86 -12.71 13.36
CA ASN A 257 13.65 -13.26 12.72
C ASN A 257 12.81 -12.21 11.99
N ASN A 258 13.42 -11.09 11.57
CA ASN A 258 12.70 -9.93 11.04
C ASN A 258 11.91 -10.26 9.76
N GLU A 259 12.51 -10.99 8.82
CA GLU A 259 11.87 -11.33 7.55
C GLU A 259 10.71 -12.32 7.72
N LEU A 260 10.87 -13.38 8.52
CA LEU A 260 9.79 -14.31 8.82
C LEU A 260 8.64 -13.60 9.56
N LYS A 261 8.98 -12.75 10.52
CA LYS A 261 7.99 -11.96 11.26
C LYS A 261 7.23 -11.01 10.34
N GLU A 262 7.93 -10.27 9.49
CA GLU A 262 7.34 -9.38 8.50
C GLU A 262 6.40 -10.15 7.56
N LEU A 263 6.85 -11.28 7.02
CA LEU A 263 6.05 -12.11 6.13
C LEU A 263 4.73 -12.55 6.79
N ILE A 264 4.78 -12.98 8.04
CA ILE A 264 3.59 -13.39 8.80
C ILE A 264 2.66 -12.20 9.05
N TRP A 265 3.20 -11.03 9.41
CA TRP A 265 2.41 -9.80 9.58
C TRP A 265 1.67 -9.41 8.30
N LEU A 266 2.27 -9.70 7.15
CA LEU A 266 1.71 -9.47 5.84
C LEU A 266 0.83 -10.64 5.35
N GLN A 267 0.40 -11.55 6.23
CA GLN A 267 -0.38 -12.74 5.89
C GLN A 267 0.23 -13.57 4.76
N TYR A 268 1.56 -13.76 4.81
CA TYR A 268 2.35 -14.49 3.82
C TYR A 268 2.40 -13.84 2.41
N ASN A 269 2.02 -12.57 2.30
CA ASN A 269 2.30 -11.76 1.11
C ASN A 269 3.71 -11.20 1.20
N MET A 270 4.53 -11.50 0.20
CA MET A 270 5.92 -11.00 0.15
C MET A 270 5.92 -9.47 -0.03
N PRO A 271 6.82 -8.73 0.65
CA PRO A 271 7.03 -7.31 0.36
C PRO A 271 7.65 -7.14 -1.03
N PHE A 272 7.66 -5.91 -1.55
CA PHE A 272 8.23 -5.64 -2.85
C PHE A 272 9.76 -5.71 -2.82
N HIS A 273 10.36 -6.37 -3.81
CA HIS A 273 11.81 -6.42 -4.00
C HIS A 273 12.15 -6.01 -5.43
N TYR A 274 12.90 -4.91 -5.58
CA TYR A 274 13.16 -4.32 -6.88
C TYR A 274 14.27 -4.99 -7.70
N ASN A 275 14.89 -6.05 -7.18
CA ASN A 275 15.76 -6.91 -7.98
C ASN A 275 15.66 -8.36 -7.50
N GLU A 276 16.04 -9.27 -8.39
CA GLU A 276 15.92 -10.72 -8.19
C GLU A 276 16.80 -11.23 -7.05
N GLU A 277 18.01 -10.69 -6.89
CA GLU A 277 18.91 -11.07 -5.79
C GLU A 277 18.31 -10.75 -4.42
N MET A 278 17.68 -9.57 -4.26
CA MET A 278 17.00 -9.17 -3.03
C MET A 278 15.82 -10.08 -2.73
N MET A 279 15.00 -10.40 -3.73
CA MET A 279 13.87 -11.32 -3.58
C MET A 279 14.36 -12.71 -3.13
N LYS A 280 15.34 -13.29 -3.84
CA LYS A 280 15.92 -14.59 -3.50
C LYS A 280 16.57 -14.59 -2.12
N THR A 281 17.23 -13.48 -1.75
CA THR A 281 17.82 -13.30 -0.41
C THR A 281 16.74 -13.31 0.66
N TYR A 282 15.67 -12.54 0.48
CA TYR A 282 14.53 -12.52 1.41
C TYR A 282 13.92 -13.91 1.58
N MET A 283 13.66 -14.62 0.47
CA MET A 283 13.13 -15.97 0.50
C MET A 283 14.02 -16.94 1.30
N MET A 284 15.33 -16.86 1.13
CA MET A 284 16.28 -17.69 1.87
C MET A 284 16.39 -17.29 3.34
N SER A 285 16.35 -15.99 3.66
CA SER A 285 16.27 -15.51 5.06
C SER A 285 15.04 -16.07 5.76
N VAL A 286 13.86 -15.96 5.14
CA VAL A 286 12.60 -16.50 5.68
C VAL A 286 12.71 -18.01 5.94
N LEU A 287 13.21 -18.78 4.98
CA LEU A 287 13.31 -20.23 5.12
C LEU A 287 14.29 -20.62 6.23
N TYR A 288 15.45 -19.96 6.30
CA TYR A 288 16.43 -20.17 7.35
C TYR A 288 15.84 -19.88 8.74
N GLN A 289 15.21 -18.71 8.91
CA GLN A 289 14.57 -18.31 10.17
C GLN A 289 13.45 -19.27 10.58
N PHE A 290 12.67 -19.77 9.62
CA PHE A 290 11.64 -20.77 9.88
C PHE A 290 12.23 -22.08 10.43
N ILE A 291 13.31 -22.59 9.82
CA ILE A 291 13.98 -23.82 10.27
C ILE A 291 14.62 -23.63 11.65
N VAL A 292 15.27 -22.49 11.89
CA VAL A 292 15.84 -22.14 13.20
C VAL A 292 14.74 -22.16 14.26
N TYR A 293 13.62 -21.47 14.02
CA TYR A 293 12.51 -21.42 14.95
C TYR A 293 11.92 -22.82 15.24
N CYS A 294 11.77 -23.65 14.21
CA CYS A 294 11.27 -25.02 14.39
C CYS A 294 12.22 -25.87 15.24
N ASN A 295 13.54 -25.77 15.00
CA ASN A 295 14.54 -26.52 15.74
C ASN A 295 14.61 -26.12 17.22
N GLU A 296 14.52 -24.82 17.51
CA GLU A 296 14.48 -24.30 18.89
C GLU A 296 13.24 -24.77 19.65
N ASN A 297 12.13 -25.01 18.94
CA ASN A 297 10.83 -25.31 19.52
C ASN A 297 10.33 -26.75 19.26
N LYS A 298 11.19 -27.65 18.80
CA LYS A 298 10.83 -29.02 18.37
C LYS A 298 10.14 -29.89 19.43
N LYS A 299 10.24 -29.52 20.71
CA LYS A 299 9.57 -30.22 21.82
C LYS A 299 8.14 -29.71 22.07
N ASN A 300 7.76 -28.60 21.44
CA ASN A 300 6.43 -28.02 21.58
C ASN A 300 5.44 -28.71 20.64
N LEU A 301 4.40 -29.32 21.20
CA LEU A 301 3.39 -30.08 20.45
C LEU A 301 2.60 -29.23 19.44
N LYS A 302 2.49 -27.92 19.70
CA LYS A 302 1.77 -26.96 18.84
C LYS A 302 2.63 -26.42 17.70
N LEU A 303 3.93 -26.70 17.67
CA LEU A 303 4.82 -26.31 16.57
C LEU A 303 4.30 -26.80 15.20
N SER A 304 3.80 -28.04 15.16
CA SER A 304 3.27 -28.65 13.93
C SER A 304 2.13 -27.84 13.27
N LEU A 305 1.35 -27.06 14.05
CA LEU A 305 0.33 -26.17 13.50
C LEU A 305 0.97 -25.02 12.72
N PHE A 306 2.01 -24.40 13.29
CA PHE A 306 2.74 -23.32 12.62
C PHE A 306 3.49 -23.83 11.38
N MET A 307 4.08 -25.03 11.46
CA MET A 307 4.72 -25.67 10.30
C MET A 307 3.73 -25.89 9.16
N LYS A 308 2.52 -26.41 9.47
CA LYS A 308 1.43 -26.57 8.49
C LYS A 308 1.04 -25.24 7.85
N GLU A 309 0.87 -24.19 8.67
CA GLU A 309 0.52 -22.85 8.20
C GLU A 309 1.58 -22.29 7.25
N PHE A 310 2.84 -22.23 7.68
CA PHE A 310 3.95 -21.71 6.86
C PHE A 310 4.14 -22.50 5.56
N ILE A 311 4.14 -23.83 5.63
CA ILE A 311 4.34 -24.67 4.45
C ILE A 311 3.20 -24.51 3.45
N GLY A 312 1.96 -24.49 3.93
CA GLY A 312 0.77 -24.36 3.10
C GLY A 312 0.59 -22.97 2.50
N GLU A 313 0.71 -21.93 3.32
CA GLU A 313 0.39 -20.56 2.92
C GLU A 313 1.52 -19.86 2.16
N TYR A 314 2.77 -20.28 2.36
CA TYR A 314 3.93 -19.62 1.73
C TYR A 314 4.82 -20.56 0.93
N TYR A 315 5.41 -21.59 1.56
CA TYR A 315 6.46 -22.39 0.90
C TYR A 315 5.96 -23.08 -0.36
N LYS A 316 4.81 -23.76 -0.30
CA LYS A 316 4.23 -24.49 -1.45
C LYS A 316 3.88 -23.55 -2.61
N LYS A 317 3.41 -22.34 -2.33
CA LYS A 317 3.09 -21.32 -3.36
C LYS A 317 4.34 -20.79 -4.05
N ASN A 318 5.49 -20.78 -3.35
CA ASN A 318 6.77 -20.29 -3.87
C ASN A 318 7.75 -21.42 -4.23
N LYS A 319 7.28 -22.68 -4.32
CA LYS A 319 8.13 -23.87 -4.51
C LYS A 319 9.01 -23.77 -5.75
N THR A 320 8.47 -23.28 -6.87
CA THR A 320 9.21 -23.13 -8.13
C THR A 320 10.39 -22.17 -8.00
N GLU A 321 10.22 -21.05 -7.29
CA GLU A 321 11.30 -20.09 -7.05
C GLU A 321 12.37 -20.65 -6.11
N TYR A 322 11.96 -21.36 -5.04
CA TYR A 322 12.92 -22.08 -4.20
C TYR A 322 13.73 -23.13 -4.99
N GLN A 323 13.08 -23.88 -5.89
CA GLN A 323 13.78 -24.86 -6.74
C GLN A 323 14.83 -24.21 -7.64
N LYS A 324 14.55 -23.02 -8.20
CA LYS A 324 15.53 -22.24 -8.96
C LYS A 324 16.71 -21.83 -8.08
N ILE A 325 16.45 -21.23 -6.92
CA ILE A 325 17.48 -20.85 -5.94
C ILE A 325 18.38 -22.05 -5.60
N PHE A 326 17.79 -23.20 -5.25
CA PHE A 326 18.55 -24.39 -4.89
C PHE A 326 19.38 -24.94 -6.04
N SER A 327 18.92 -24.79 -7.28
CA SER A 327 19.64 -25.26 -8.46
C SER A 327 20.81 -24.32 -8.80
N GLU A 328 20.61 -23.01 -8.67
CA GLU A 328 21.64 -22.00 -8.88
C GLU A 328 22.78 -22.13 -7.86
N CYS A 329 22.44 -22.26 -6.57
CA CYS A 329 23.44 -22.31 -5.50
C CYS A 329 24.24 -23.62 -5.41
N LYS A 330 23.79 -24.69 -6.09
CA LYS A 330 24.60 -25.92 -6.23
C LYS A 330 25.86 -25.70 -7.05
N ASN A 331 25.79 -24.82 -8.06
CA ASN A 331 26.88 -24.63 -9.02
C ASN A 331 27.85 -23.54 -8.58
N ASP A 332 27.37 -22.55 -7.82
CA ASP A 332 28.19 -21.42 -7.37
C ASP A 332 27.75 -20.90 -5.98
N PRO A 333 28.18 -21.56 -4.89
CA PRO A 333 27.62 -21.34 -3.56
C PRO A 333 28.05 -20.01 -2.90
N ASN A 334 29.03 -19.29 -3.44
CA ASN A 334 29.69 -18.19 -2.72
C ASN A 334 29.55 -16.80 -3.37
N THR A 335 29.04 -16.68 -4.61
CA THR A 335 29.01 -15.38 -5.31
C THR A 335 27.84 -14.48 -4.94
N GLN A 336 26.71 -15.06 -4.57
CA GLN A 336 25.46 -14.33 -4.31
C GLN A 336 25.03 -14.47 -2.84
N LYS A 337 24.46 -13.41 -2.27
CA LYS A 337 24.08 -13.39 -0.84
C LYS A 337 23.08 -14.50 -0.49
N TYR A 338 22.09 -14.76 -1.35
CA TYR A 338 21.13 -15.84 -1.13
C TYR A 338 21.75 -17.25 -1.19
N CYS A 339 22.83 -17.44 -1.96
CA CYS A 339 23.56 -18.71 -1.98
C CYS A 339 24.43 -18.91 -0.76
N GLN A 340 25.00 -17.84 -0.21
CA GLN A 340 25.69 -17.90 1.09
C GLN A 340 24.70 -18.29 2.21
N LEU A 341 23.48 -17.73 2.21
CA LEU A 341 22.42 -18.13 3.13
C LEU A 341 21.98 -19.59 2.92
N HIS A 342 21.84 -20.03 1.66
CA HIS A 342 21.54 -21.42 1.34
C HIS A 342 22.61 -22.38 1.86
N LYS A 343 23.89 -22.05 1.62
CA LYS A 343 25.03 -22.82 2.12
C LYS A 343 25.01 -22.89 3.64
N LYS A 344 24.86 -21.74 4.32
CA LYS A 344 24.75 -21.69 5.79
C LYS A 344 23.60 -22.58 6.29
N CYS A 345 22.43 -22.49 5.66
CA CYS A 345 21.28 -23.33 5.99
C CYS A 345 21.57 -24.82 5.78
N ASN A 346 22.32 -25.17 4.74
CA ASN A 346 22.72 -26.54 4.47
C ASN A 346 23.76 -27.05 5.47
N ASP A 347 24.73 -26.22 5.84
CA ASP A 347 25.79 -26.57 6.79
C ASP A 347 25.24 -26.75 8.22
N GLU A 348 24.26 -25.93 8.62
CA GLU A 348 23.64 -25.98 9.96
C GLU A 348 22.45 -26.95 10.05
N PHE A 349 21.67 -27.09 8.97
CA PHE A 349 20.37 -27.78 8.98
C PHE A 349 20.19 -28.69 7.74
N GLU A 350 21.23 -29.42 7.35
CA GLU A 350 21.23 -30.29 6.15
C GLU A 350 20.00 -31.19 6.07
N GLN A 351 19.69 -31.89 7.17
CA GLN A 351 18.58 -32.84 7.24
C GLN A 351 17.22 -32.16 7.07
N ASP A 352 16.97 -31.08 7.82
CA ASP A 352 15.73 -30.28 7.72
C ASP A 352 15.53 -29.77 6.29
N LEU A 353 16.58 -29.17 5.72
CA LEU A 353 16.53 -28.59 4.40
C LEU A 353 16.34 -29.66 3.32
N SER A 354 16.92 -30.85 3.47
CA SER A 354 16.70 -31.98 2.55
C SER A 354 15.25 -32.45 2.59
N ILE A 355 14.67 -32.61 3.78
CA ILE A 355 13.28 -33.04 3.94
C ILE A 355 12.35 -32.01 3.26
N ILE A 356 12.56 -30.71 3.51
CA ILE A 356 11.76 -29.65 2.91
C ILE A 356 11.85 -29.65 1.37
N LYS A 357 13.06 -29.83 0.82
CA LYS A 357 13.31 -29.90 -0.63
C LYS A 357 12.59 -31.08 -1.28
N ASP A 358 12.68 -32.25 -0.67
CA ASP A 358 12.13 -33.50 -1.22
C ASP A 358 10.60 -33.54 -1.08
N ASP A 359 10.12 -33.40 0.15
CA ASP A 359 8.69 -33.34 0.48
C ASP A 359 8.47 -32.55 1.78
N SER A 360 8.23 -31.25 1.63
CA SER A 360 7.86 -30.35 2.74
C SER A 360 6.76 -30.89 3.66
N SER A 361 5.87 -31.77 3.20
CA SER A 361 4.81 -32.31 4.06
C SER A 361 5.34 -33.29 5.11
N LYS A 362 6.50 -33.91 4.87
CA LYS A 362 7.20 -34.78 5.84
C LYS A 362 7.97 -34.01 6.89
N TYR A 363 8.13 -32.70 6.70
CA TYR A 363 8.82 -31.86 7.67
C TYR A 363 7.95 -31.60 8.90
N ILE A 364 6.63 -31.52 8.70
CA ILE A 364 5.58 -31.35 9.72
C ILE A 364 5.51 -32.60 10.60
#